data_AF-A0A202DES1-F1
#
_entry.id   AF-A0A202DES1-F1
#
_cell.length_a   1.000
_cell.length_b   1.000
_cell.length_c   1.000
_cell.angle_alpha   90.00
_cell.angle_beta   90.00
_cell.angle_gamma   90.00
#
_symmetry.space_group_name_H-M   'P 1'
#
loop_
_entity.id
_entity.type
_entity.pdbx_description
1 polymer ?
#
loop_
_entity_poly.entity_id
_entity_poly.type
_entity_poly.pdbx_seq_one_letter_code
_entity_poly.pdbx_strand_id
1 'polypeptide(L)'
;MNKHISPRFKTAGEALDRLGRDFNDWSEILTTRSIQAAYALIAANWAVHSSVDAILQNIWAKRSLVSVFVFLGLNLVLSYFITGSLYRQYYRAESNLDAWEKEYEKSNKQPSAWPYTKTSEILGAALRAIKVWMVVLATLFFLVSLFYDAPFFEIIKNIKRETGVSP
;
A
#
# COMPACT_ATOMS: atom_id res chain seq x y z
N MET A 1 -10.55 12.60 -36.71
CA MET A 1 -11.44 13.00 -35.60
C MET A 1 -10.55 13.49 -34.46
N ASN A 2 -10.32 14.80 -34.35
CA ASN A 2 -9.47 15.37 -33.31
C ASN A 2 -10.18 15.24 -31.97
N LYS A 3 -9.71 14.34 -31.11
CA LYS A 3 -10.21 14.20 -29.74
C LYS A 3 -9.83 15.48 -29.00
N HIS A 4 -10.80 16.36 -28.71
CA HIS A 4 -10.57 17.48 -27.81
C HIS A 4 -10.21 16.91 -26.44
N ILE A 5 -8.91 16.90 -26.13
CA ILE A 5 -8.43 16.55 -24.79
C ILE A 5 -8.73 17.76 -23.93
N SER A 6 -9.71 17.64 -23.03
CA SER A 6 -9.96 18.67 -22.03
C SER A 6 -8.75 18.68 -21.07
N PRO A 7 -8.12 19.83 -20.82
CA PRO A 7 -6.97 19.91 -19.95
C PRO A 7 -7.36 19.48 -18.54
N ARG A 8 -6.48 18.71 -17.89
CA ARG A 8 -6.72 18.16 -16.54
C ARG A 8 -6.79 19.25 -15.46
N PHE A 9 -6.16 20.39 -15.72
CA PHE A 9 -6.11 21.58 -14.86
C PHE A 9 -6.51 22.79 -15.71
N LYS A 10 -7.10 23.81 -15.08
CA LYS A 10 -7.50 25.05 -15.77
C LYS A 10 -6.35 26.02 -15.94
N THR A 11 -5.37 26.00 -15.03
CA THR A 11 -4.18 26.87 -15.05
C THR A 11 -2.94 26.13 -14.54
N ALA A 12 -1.74 26.64 -14.86
CA ALA A 12 -0.51 26.12 -14.29
C ALA A 12 -0.41 26.33 -12.77
N GLY A 13 -1.00 27.43 -12.27
CA GLY A 13 -1.12 27.71 -10.85
C GLY A 13 -1.98 26.68 -10.09
N GLU A 14 -3.10 26.25 -10.68
CA GLU A 14 -3.93 25.18 -10.10
C GLU A 14 -3.14 23.87 -9.97
N ALA A 15 -2.32 23.55 -10.96
CA ALA A 15 -1.49 22.35 -10.95
C ALA A 15 -0.34 22.44 -9.92
N LEU A 16 0.24 23.63 -9.71
CA LEU A 16 1.24 23.88 -8.67
C LEU A 16 0.64 23.75 -7.27
N ASP A 17 -0.51 24.38 -7.05
CA ASP A 17 -1.26 24.27 -5.78
C ASP A 17 -1.67 22.81 -5.51
N ARG A 18 -2.04 22.06 -6.56
CA ARG A 18 -2.29 20.63 -6.42
C ARG A 18 -1.06 19.83 -6.02
N LEU A 19 0.11 20.10 -6.61
CA LEU A 19 1.37 19.46 -6.22
C LEU A 19 1.71 19.71 -4.75
N GLY A 20 1.52 20.94 -4.27
CA GLY A 20 1.74 21.30 -2.87
C GLY A 20 0.82 20.56 -1.91
N ARG A 21 -0.49 20.50 -2.24
CA ARG A 21 -1.46 19.71 -1.47
C ARG A 21 -1.13 18.22 -1.45
N ASP A 22 -0.86 17.63 -2.60
CA ASP A 22 -0.53 16.21 -2.66
C ASP A 22 0.77 15.91 -1.89
N PHE A 23 1.78 16.78 -1.93
CA PHE A 23 2.98 16.63 -1.12
C PHE A 23 2.65 16.56 0.38
N ASN A 24 1.82 17.48 0.87
CA ASN A 24 1.38 17.49 2.26
C ASN A 24 0.57 16.23 2.60
N ASP A 25 -0.40 15.88 1.77
CA ASP A 25 -1.24 14.69 1.95
C ASP A 25 -0.39 13.41 2.01
N TRP A 26 0.57 13.24 1.10
CA TRP A 26 1.45 12.07 1.08
C TRP A 26 2.38 12.01 2.30
N SER A 27 2.82 13.17 2.79
CA SER A 27 3.62 13.26 4.02
C SER A 27 2.79 12.90 5.26
N GLU A 28 1.48 13.19 5.27
CA GLU A 28 0.59 12.88 6.38
C GLU A 28 0.09 11.42 6.34
N ILE A 29 -0.25 10.91 5.15
CA ILE A 29 -0.75 9.54 4.89
C ILE A 29 0.26 8.46 5.29
N LEU A 30 1.54 8.82 5.41
CA LEU A 30 2.58 7.97 6.00
C LEU A 30 2.20 7.42 7.39
N THR A 31 1.22 8.02 8.10
CA THR A 31 1.18 7.88 9.56
C THR A 31 -0.08 7.24 10.16
N THR A 32 -1.24 7.22 9.50
CA THR A 32 -2.49 6.86 10.22
C THR A 32 -3.14 5.56 9.77
N ARG A 33 -3.87 5.54 8.65
CA ARG A 33 -4.83 4.43 8.40
C ARG A 33 -4.18 3.10 8.06
N SER A 34 -3.12 3.11 7.24
CA SER A 34 -2.40 1.89 6.87
C SER A 34 -1.65 1.28 8.07
N ILE A 35 -1.11 2.12 8.94
CA ILE A 35 -0.42 1.69 10.15
C ILE A 35 -1.41 1.10 11.16
N GLN A 36 -2.59 1.71 11.32
CA GLN A 36 -3.66 1.17 12.17
C GLN A 36 -4.08 -0.25 11.73
N ALA A 37 -4.26 -0.49 10.44
CA ALA A 37 -4.60 -1.82 9.93
C ALA A 37 -3.49 -2.86 10.19
N ALA A 38 -2.23 -2.45 10.03
CA ALA A 38 -1.07 -3.29 10.36
C ALA A 38 -1.02 -3.64 11.85
N TYR A 39 -1.20 -2.66 12.73
CA TYR A 39 -1.26 -2.90 14.18
C TYR A 39 -2.44 -3.76 14.59
N ALA A 40 -3.61 -3.59 13.97
CA ALA A 40 -4.77 -4.45 14.20
C ALA A 40 -4.46 -5.92 13.87
N LEU A 41 -3.78 -6.19 12.75
CA LEU A 41 -3.39 -7.55 12.37
C LEU A 41 -2.32 -8.15 13.30
N ILE A 42 -1.37 -7.35 13.77
CA ILE A 42 -0.38 -7.79 14.77
C ILE A 42 -1.08 -8.14 16.08
N ALA A 43 -1.97 -7.27 16.56
CA ALA A 43 -2.74 -7.50 17.78
C ALA A 43 -3.65 -8.73 17.65
N ALA A 44 -4.28 -8.93 16.49
CA ALA A 44 -5.12 -10.11 16.24
C ALA A 44 -4.32 -11.42 16.26
N ASN A 45 -3.14 -11.45 15.61
CA ASN A 45 -2.24 -12.62 15.69
C ASN A 45 -1.82 -12.90 17.14
N TRP A 46 -1.51 -11.87 17.91
CA TRP A 46 -1.16 -12.02 19.32
C TRP A 46 -2.33 -12.55 20.17
N ALA A 47 -3.53 -11.99 19.98
CA ALA A 47 -4.71 -12.36 20.74
C ALA A 47 -5.16 -13.81 20.50
N VAL A 48 -5.01 -14.32 19.27
CA VAL A 48 -5.39 -15.70 18.93
C VAL A 48 -4.34 -16.70 19.41
N HIS A 49 -3.06 -16.45 19.10
CA HIS A 49 -2.00 -17.43 19.34
C HIS A 49 -1.38 -17.34 20.74
N SER A 50 -1.67 -16.28 21.50
CA SER A 50 -1.35 -16.07 22.92
C SER A 50 0.14 -16.12 23.33
N SER A 51 1.05 -16.50 22.43
CA SER A 51 2.49 -16.55 22.67
C SER A 51 3.28 -16.41 21.38
N VAL A 52 4.53 -15.94 21.48
CA VAL A 52 5.47 -15.88 20.36
C VAL A 52 5.75 -17.28 19.81
N ASP A 53 5.92 -18.28 20.67
CA ASP A 53 6.24 -19.65 20.25
C ASP A 53 5.11 -20.27 19.43
N ALA A 54 3.85 -20.08 19.81
CA ALA A 54 2.70 -20.56 19.03
C ALA A 54 2.66 -19.93 17.62
N ILE A 55 2.89 -18.62 17.53
CA ILE A 55 3.02 -17.91 16.24
C ILE A 55 4.18 -18.48 15.42
N LEU A 56 5.32 -18.75 16.07
CA LEU A 56 6.51 -19.31 15.44
C LEU A 56 6.40 -20.82 15.12
N GLN A 57 5.34 -21.50 15.54
CA GLN A 57 5.05 -22.87 15.12
C GLN A 57 4.00 -22.90 14.01
N ASN A 58 3.11 -21.91 13.93
CA ASN A 58 2.12 -21.79 12.88
C ASN A 58 2.68 -21.06 11.63
N ILE A 59 2.88 -21.80 10.53
CA ILE A 59 3.41 -21.26 9.27
C ILE A 59 2.55 -20.12 8.69
N TRP A 60 1.23 -20.15 8.91
CA TRP A 60 0.30 -19.15 8.41
C TRP A 60 0.33 -17.89 9.27
N ALA A 61 0.44 -18.01 10.59
CA ALA A 61 0.63 -16.88 11.50
C ALA A 61 1.94 -16.13 11.18
N LYS A 62 3.05 -16.87 10.94
CA LYS A 62 4.31 -16.27 10.44
C LYS A 62 4.10 -15.51 9.14
N ARG A 63 3.45 -16.12 8.15
CA ARG A 63 3.22 -15.49 6.84
C ARG A 63 2.34 -14.25 6.95
N SER A 64 1.35 -14.26 7.84
CA SER A 64 0.54 -13.09 8.16
C SER A 64 1.41 -11.94 8.68
N LEU A 65 2.19 -12.18 9.74
CA LEU A 65 3.06 -11.16 10.33
C LEU A 65 4.16 -10.67 9.38
N VAL A 66 4.81 -11.58 8.65
CA VAL A 66 5.82 -11.22 7.64
C VAL A 66 5.19 -10.31 6.58
N SER A 67 3.97 -10.62 6.12
CA SER A 67 3.25 -9.77 5.16
C SER A 67 2.97 -8.38 5.72
N VAL A 68 2.61 -8.28 7.01
CA VAL A 68 2.43 -6.98 7.69
C VAL A 68 3.74 -6.20 7.76
N PHE A 69 4.86 -6.82 8.13
CA PHE A 69 6.15 -6.15 8.19
C PHE A 69 6.66 -5.71 6.81
N VAL A 70 6.53 -6.56 5.80
CA VAL A 70 6.86 -6.21 4.41
C VAL A 70 5.98 -5.07 3.93
N PHE A 71 4.68 -5.10 4.25
CA PHE A 71 3.75 -4.01 3.94
C PHE A 71 4.20 -2.69 4.57
N LEU A 72 4.50 -2.68 5.87
CA LEU A 72 4.97 -1.49 6.57
C LEU A 72 6.25 -0.95 5.94
N GLY A 73 7.24 -1.82 5.70
CA GLY A 73 8.51 -1.44 5.08
C GLY A 73 8.33 -0.84 3.68
N LEU A 74 7.58 -1.52 2.81
CA LEU A 74 7.31 -1.02 1.45
C LEU A 74 6.50 0.29 1.47
N ASN A 75 5.54 0.43 2.38
CA ASN A 75 4.73 1.64 2.50
C ASN A 75 5.59 2.84 2.91
N LEU A 76 6.49 2.67 3.89
CA LEU A 76 7.43 3.71 4.30
C LEU A 76 8.38 4.10 3.16
N VAL A 77 9.02 3.12 2.53
CA VAL A 77 10.00 3.34 1.47
C VAL A 77 9.37 4.02 0.26
N LEU A 78 8.23 3.53 -0.23
CA LEU A 78 7.56 4.12 -1.38
C LEU A 78 7.00 5.51 -1.09
N SER A 79 6.45 5.73 0.10
CA SER A 79 5.94 7.05 0.48
C SER A 79 7.07 8.08 0.57
N TYR A 80 8.26 7.67 1.08
CA TYR A 80 9.45 8.52 1.06
C TYR A 80 9.84 8.93 -0.36
N PHE A 81 9.90 7.97 -1.30
CA PHE A 81 10.24 8.27 -2.70
C PHE A 81 9.21 9.17 -3.39
N ILE A 82 7.92 8.95 -3.16
CA ILE A 82 6.85 9.79 -3.72
C ILE A 82 6.97 11.21 -3.17
N THR A 83 7.08 11.35 -1.85
CA THR A 83 7.17 12.66 -1.17
C THR A 83 8.39 13.44 -1.66
N GLY A 84 9.56 12.80 -1.76
CA GLY A 84 10.76 13.42 -2.32
C GLY A 84 10.68 13.74 -3.82
N SER A 85 9.91 12.97 -4.60
CA SER A 85 9.64 13.29 -6.00
C SER A 85 8.71 14.51 -6.14
N LEU A 86 7.64 14.56 -5.33
CA LEU A 86 6.69 15.67 -5.31
C LEU A 86 7.36 16.97 -4.85
N TYR A 87 8.17 16.90 -3.80
CA TYR A 87 8.94 18.06 -3.29
C TYR A 87 9.85 18.66 -4.37
N ARG A 88 10.66 17.81 -5.04
CA ARG A 88 11.54 18.27 -6.12
C ARG A 88 10.77 18.92 -7.27
N GLN A 89 9.62 18.34 -7.62
CA GLN A 89 8.78 18.86 -8.69
C GLN A 89 8.12 20.19 -8.31
N TYR A 90 7.60 20.29 -7.09
CA TYR A 90 7.03 21.51 -6.52
C TYR A 90 8.07 22.64 -6.49
N TYR A 91 9.25 22.39 -5.92
CA TYR A 91 10.32 23.39 -5.83
C TYR A 91 10.81 23.84 -7.21
N ARG A 92 10.93 22.91 -8.17
CA ARG A 92 11.28 23.24 -9.56
C ARG A 92 10.24 24.16 -10.21
N ALA A 93 8.95 23.91 -9.97
CA ALA A 93 7.87 24.72 -10.50
C ALA A 93 7.81 26.10 -9.85
N GLU A 94 7.96 26.17 -8.53
CA GLU A 94 7.95 27.42 -7.75
C GLU A 94 9.14 28.32 -8.09
N SER A 95 10.33 27.74 -8.28
CA SER A 95 11.54 28.49 -8.63
C SER A 95 11.61 29.00 -10.07
N ASN A 96 10.75 28.51 -10.97
CA ASN A 96 10.71 28.94 -12.36
C ASN A 96 9.29 28.88 -12.95
N LEU A 97 8.47 29.85 -12.56
CA LEU A 97 7.06 29.94 -12.95
C LEU A 97 6.88 30.11 -14.47
N ASP A 98 7.77 30.84 -15.15
CA ASP A 98 7.70 31.04 -16.61
C ASP A 98 7.92 29.73 -17.37
N ALA A 99 8.87 28.90 -16.93
CA ALA A 99 9.06 27.58 -17.51
C ALA A 99 7.89 26.65 -17.19
N TRP A 100 7.32 26.76 -15.99
CA TRP A 100 6.16 25.97 -15.57
C TRP A 100 4.91 26.25 -16.42
N GLU A 101 4.62 27.51 -16.74
CA GLU A 101 3.51 27.90 -17.61
C GLU A 101 3.70 27.36 -19.03
N LYS A 102 4.92 27.42 -19.57
CA LYS A 102 5.25 26.84 -20.89
C LYS A 102 5.07 25.31 -20.91
N GLU A 103 5.44 24.63 -19.83
CA GLU A 103 5.21 23.19 -19.68
C GLU A 103 3.71 22.85 -19.63
N TYR A 104 2.89 23.69 -18.96
CA TYR A 104 1.43 23.56 -18.93
C TYR A 104 0.81 23.71 -20.32
N GLU A 105 1.18 24.75 -21.08
CA GLU A 105 0.66 24.94 -22.44
C GLU A 105 1.01 23.77 -23.36
N LYS A 106 2.19 23.17 -23.17
CA LYS A 106 2.62 21.99 -23.92
C LYS A 106 1.86 20.74 -23.48
N SER A 107 1.63 20.55 -22.17
CA SER A 107 0.91 19.40 -21.63
C SER A 107 -0.57 19.41 -22.02
N ASN A 108 -1.18 20.57 -22.24
CA ASN A 108 -2.56 20.68 -22.72
C ASN A 108 -2.75 20.17 -24.15
N LYS A 109 -1.68 20.07 -24.94
CA LYS A 109 -1.73 19.64 -26.34
C LYS A 109 -1.52 18.14 -26.53
N GLN A 110 -1.05 17.43 -25.50
CA GLN A 110 -0.70 16.01 -25.59
C GLN A 110 -0.83 15.28 -24.24
N PRO A 111 -1.20 13.98 -24.24
CA PRO A 111 -1.18 13.19 -23.01
C PRO A 111 0.20 13.25 -22.34
N SER A 112 0.26 13.66 -21.07
CA SER A 112 1.50 13.72 -20.32
C SER A 112 1.26 13.46 -18.84
N ALA A 113 2.32 13.05 -18.14
CA ALA A 113 2.31 12.85 -16.69
C ALA A 113 2.30 14.17 -15.91
N TRP A 114 2.45 15.31 -16.60
CA TRP A 114 2.44 16.64 -16.00
C TRP A 114 1.11 16.88 -15.24
N PRO A 115 1.12 17.49 -14.05
CA PRO A 115 2.22 18.18 -13.37
C PRO A 115 3.19 17.25 -12.61
N TYR A 116 2.86 15.96 -12.54
CA TYR A 116 3.68 14.95 -11.89
C TYR A 116 4.79 14.44 -12.82
N THR A 117 5.55 13.49 -12.28
CA THR A 117 6.50 12.70 -13.06
C THR A 117 5.94 11.30 -13.32
N LYS A 118 6.42 10.65 -14.39
CA LYS A 118 6.10 9.23 -14.65
C LYS A 118 6.45 8.36 -13.44
N THR A 119 7.56 8.68 -12.77
CA THR A 119 8.01 7.97 -11.56
C THR A 119 6.97 8.08 -10.45
N SER A 120 6.48 9.27 -10.13
CA SER A 120 5.43 9.44 -9.11
C SER A 120 4.12 8.75 -9.47
N GLU A 121 3.74 8.69 -10.75
CA GLU A 121 2.54 7.94 -11.17
C GLU A 121 2.71 6.43 -10.97
N ILE A 122 3.86 5.88 -11.36
CA ILE A 122 4.18 4.45 -11.20
C ILE A 122 4.27 4.10 -9.71
N LEU A 123 4.97 4.89 -8.90
CA LEU A 123 5.08 4.67 -7.46
C LEU A 123 3.71 4.78 -6.79
N GLY A 124 2.88 5.76 -7.16
CA GLY A 124 1.53 5.91 -6.66
C GLY A 124 0.61 4.74 -7.04
N ALA A 125 0.77 4.17 -8.23
CA ALA A 125 0.06 2.95 -8.63
C ALA A 125 0.54 1.73 -7.84
N ALA A 126 1.86 1.55 -7.70
CA ALA A 126 2.44 0.45 -6.93
C ALA A 126 2.03 0.49 -5.45
N LEU A 127 2.06 1.68 -4.84
CA LEU A 127 1.68 1.86 -3.45
C LEU A 127 0.18 1.59 -3.21
N ARG A 128 -0.69 1.96 -4.16
CA ARG A 128 -2.12 1.57 -4.11
C ARG A 128 -2.28 0.05 -4.17
N ALA A 129 -1.58 -0.62 -5.10
CA ALA A 129 -1.63 -2.07 -5.20
C ALA A 129 -1.15 -2.74 -3.90
N ILE A 130 -0.03 -2.28 -3.33
CA ILE A 130 0.51 -2.79 -2.05
C ILE A 130 -0.48 -2.59 -0.91
N LYS A 131 -1.09 -1.41 -0.78
CA LYS A 131 -2.08 -1.11 0.28
C LYS A 131 -3.31 -2.01 0.23
N VAL A 132 -3.71 -2.47 -0.95
CA VAL A 132 -4.84 -3.39 -1.09
C VAL A 132 -4.37 -4.84 -0.91
N TRP A 133 -3.45 -5.29 -1.75
CA TRP A 133 -3.12 -6.70 -1.84
C TRP A 133 -2.37 -7.23 -0.62
N MET A 134 -1.45 -6.46 -0.03
CA MET A 134 -0.73 -6.93 1.14
C MET A 134 -1.62 -7.06 2.37
N VAL A 135 -2.58 -6.14 2.55
CA VAL A 135 -3.54 -6.21 3.66
C VAL A 135 -4.47 -7.40 3.47
N VAL A 136 -4.97 -7.64 2.24
CA VAL A 136 -5.78 -8.81 1.91
C VAL A 136 -5.00 -10.10 2.17
N LEU A 137 -3.77 -10.21 1.68
CA LEU A 137 -2.93 -11.40 1.89
C LEU A 137 -2.62 -11.65 3.37
N ALA A 138 -2.26 -10.60 4.12
CA ALA A 138 -2.00 -10.71 5.55
C ALA A 138 -3.24 -11.18 6.33
N THR A 139 -4.42 -10.68 5.95
CA THR A 139 -5.70 -11.09 6.52
C THR A 139 -6.04 -12.53 6.17
N LEU A 140 -5.86 -12.94 4.91
CA LEU A 140 -6.08 -14.33 4.48
C LEU A 140 -5.17 -15.30 5.24
N PHE A 141 -3.88 -14.98 5.37
CA PHE A 141 -2.97 -15.81 6.16
C PHE A 141 -3.36 -15.87 7.64
N PHE A 142 -3.84 -14.76 8.21
CA PHE A 142 -4.36 -14.75 9.57
C PHE A 142 -5.59 -15.67 9.70
N LEU A 143 -6.57 -15.55 8.80
CA LEU A 143 -7.76 -16.41 8.81
C LEU A 143 -7.40 -17.89 8.67
N VAL A 144 -6.51 -18.23 7.73
CA VAL A 144 -6.03 -19.62 7.59
C VAL A 144 -5.33 -20.06 8.87
N SER A 145 -4.53 -19.20 9.52
CA SER A 145 -3.87 -19.57 10.78
C SER A 145 -4.87 -19.91 11.89
N LEU A 146 -6.03 -19.26 11.93
CA LEU A 146 -7.07 -19.45 12.93
C LEU A 146 -7.81 -20.79 12.75
N PHE A 147 -8.06 -21.20 11.51
CA PHE A 147 -8.82 -22.42 11.21
C PHE A 147 -7.95 -23.66 10.95
N TYR A 148 -6.68 -23.46 10.61
CA TYR A 148 -5.70 -24.53 10.38
C TYR A 148 -4.66 -24.61 11.50
N ASP A 149 -5.06 -24.29 12.73
CA ASP A 149 -4.29 -24.70 13.90
C ASP A 149 -4.31 -26.24 13.99
N ALA A 150 -3.10 -26.82 14.08
CA ALA A 150 -2.80 -28.24 14.22
C ALA A 150 -3.74 -29.08 15.11
N PRO A 151 -4.37 -28.58 16.20
CA PRO A 151 -5.34 -29.34 16.98
C PRO A 151 -6.52 -29.91 16.18
N PHE A 152 -7.12 -29.20 15.22
CA PHE A 152 -8.34 -29.73 14.57
C PHE A 152 -8.06 -30.98 13.73
N PHE A 153 -6.96 -30.98 12.97
CA PHE A 153 -6.56 -32.14 12.17
C PHE A 153 -6.01 -33.28 13.03
N GLU A 154 -5.30 -33.00 14.12
CA GLU A 154 -4.88 -34.03 15.09
C GLU A 154 -6.10 -34.62 15.83
N ILE A 155 -7.12 -33.82 16.16
CA ILE A 155 -8.38 -34.30 16.74
C ILE A 155 -9.13 -35.19 15.75
N ILE A 156 -9.28 -34.79 14.48
CA ILE A 156 -9.92 -35.65 13.46
C ILE A 156 -9.12 -36.92 13.22
N LYS A 157 -7.78 -36.83 13.20
CA LYS A 157 -6.89 -37.97 12.98
C LYS A 157 -6.93 -38.93 14.16
N ASN A 158 -6.99 -38.44 15.40
CA ASN A 158 -7.16 -39.26 16.60
C ASN A 158 -8.56 -39.86 16.69
N ILE A 159 -9.62 -39.12 16.37
CA ILE A 159 -10.98 -39.66 16.27
C ILE A 159 -11.01 -40.80 15.26
N LYS A 160 -10.45 -40.63 14.05
CA LYS A 160 -10.36 -41.72 13.05
C LYS A 160 -9.58 -42.94 13.56
N ARG A 161 -8.53 -42.72 14.36
CA ARG A 161 -7.69 -43.77 14.94
C ARG A 161 -8.43 -44.56 16.03
N GLU A 162 -9.23 -43.88 16.83
CA GLU A 162 -10.05 -44.48 17.91
C GLU A 162 -11.30 -45.17 17.36
N THR A 163 -11.90 -44.66 16.27
CA THR A 163 -13.09 -45.27 15.66
C THR A 163 -12.78 -46.44 14.71
N GLY A 164 -11.50 -46.74 14.44
CA GLY A 164 -11.09 -47.89 13.62
C GLY A 164 -11.55 -47.85 12.15
N VAL A 165 -12.00 -46.70 11.66
CA VAL A 165 -12.49 -46.56 10.28
C VAL A 165 -11.31 -46.31 9.34
N SER A 166 -10.79 -47.40 8.77
CA SER A 166 -9.95 -47.40 7.57
C SER A 166 -10.76 -46.90 6.35
N PRO A 167 -10.13 -46.26 5.33
CA PRO A 167 -10.79 -45.93 4.07
C PRO A 167 -11.54 -47.12 3.45
#